data_AF-A0A4P2Q7T4-F1
#
_entry.id   AF-A0A4P2Q7T4-F1
#
_cell.length_a   1.000
_cell.length_b   1.000
_cell.length_c   1.000
_cell.angle_alpha   90.00
_cell.angle_beta   90.00
_cell.angle_gamma   90.00
#
_symmetry.space_group_name_H-M   'P 1'
#
loop_
_entity.id
_entity.type
_entity.pdbx_description
1 polymer ?
#
loop_
_entity_poly.entity_id
_entity_poly.type
_entity_poly.pdbx_seq_one_letter_code
_entity_poly.pdbx_strand_id
1 'polypeptide(L)'
;MLDLSPFLHADGWITLATLSALEIVLGIDNIVFLSIMTAKLPGPQQPLARRIGLLLALGMRLLLLLAISWVMELKATLFTLFGHAFSGRDLILLAGGMFLIGKATHEMFDKLEVAESKDDKAPARASFGAVIAQIVVLDIVFSLDSVITAVGMAQHISIMMVAMFIAVGVMLVFAGRIGAFIHRHPSMKILALSFLLLIGVVLVADGMGQHISKGYIYFAMAFSLGVELINMRLKLRQQPVQLHSRLGSSPDLLEQGEQPQPKG
;
A
#
# COMPACT_ATOMS: atom_id res chain seq x y z
N MET A 1 -2.17 -34.37 -3.71
CA MET A 1 -2.28 -32.90 -3.43
C MET A 1 -1.09 -32.14 -3.99
N LEU A 2 0.15 -32.64 -3.88
CA LEU A 2 1.31 -32.09 -4.60
C LEU A 2 1.62 -32.92 -5.83
N ASP A 3 1.03 -32.55 -6.97
CA ASP A 3 1.40 -33.15 -8.26
C ASP A 3 2.51 -32.33 -8.92
N LEU A 4 3.64 -32.98 -9.21
CA LEU A 4 4.79 -32.37 -9.87
C LEU A 4 4.79 -32.60 -11.39
N SER A 5 3.84 -33.38 -11.92
CA SER A 5 3.67 -33.61 -13.35
C SER A 5 3.67 -32.34 -14.21
N PRO A 6 3.12 -31.18 -13.76
CA PRO A 6 3.09 -29.99 -14.61
C PRO A 6 4.49 -29.42 -14.90
N PHE A 7 5.47 -29.63 -14.03
CA PHE A 7 6.84 -29.13 -14.23
C PHE A 7 7.61 -29.93 -15.30
N LEU A 8 7.08 -31.07 -15.74
CA LEU A 8 7.64 -31.87 -16.82
C LEU A 8 7.23 -31.36 -18.21
N HIS A 9 6.25 -30.45 -18.27
CA HIS A 9 5.71 -29.91 -19.52
C HIS A 9 5.94 -28.39 -19.62
N ALA A 10 6.12 -27.89 -20.85
CA ALA A 10 6.33 -26.46 -21.11
C ALA A 10 5.16 -25.60 -20.59
N ASP A 11 3.94 -26.10 -20.69
CA ASP A 11 2.72 -25.40 -20.24
C ASP A 11 2.72 -25.11 -18.74
N GLY A 12 3.32 -25.99 -17.92
CA GLY A 12 3.43 -25.77 -16.49
C GLY A 12 4.38 -24.63 -16.14
N TRP A 13 5.47 -24.46 -16.90
CA TRP A 13 6.41 -23.34 -16.73
C TRP A 13 5.81 -22.01 -17.18
N ILE A 14 5.03 -22.02 -18.28
CA ILE A 14 4.29 -20.83 -18.73
C ILE A 14 3.27 -20.43 -17.66
N THR A 15 2.48 -21.39 -17.17
CA THR A 15 1.50 -21.16 -16.09
C THR A 15 2.18 -20.64 -14.84
N LEU A 16 3.32 -21.22 -14.44
CA LEU A 16 4.11 -20.75 -13.30
C LEU A 16 4.55 -19.30 -13.49
N ALA A 17 5.06 -18.95 -14.66
CA ALA A 17 5.51 -17.59 -14.97
C ALA A 17 4.34 -16.60 -14.93
N THR A 18 3.20 -16.95 -15.54
CA THR A 18 1.98 -16.11 -15.52
C THR A 18 1.44 -15.93 -14.10
N LEU A 19 1.31 -17.02 -13.33
CA LEU A 19 0.84 -16.94 -11.94
C LEU A 19 1.81 -16.14 -11.06
N SER A 20 3.12 -16.35 -11.20
CA SER A 20 4.12 -15.59 -10.46
C SER A 20 4.03 -14.09 -10.79
N ALA A 21 3.86 -13.75 -12.07
CA ALA A 21 3.70 -12.36 -12.49
C ALA A 21 2.42 -11.74 -11.93
N LEU A 22 1.29 -12.46 -11.99
CA LEU A 22 0.03 -12.00 -11.42
C LEU A 22 0.14 -11.81 -9.91
N GLU A 23 0.72 -12.77 -9.18
CA GLU A 23 0.95 -12.68 -7.73
C GLU A 23 1.89 -11.54 -7.36
N ILE A 24 2.91 -11.24 -8.17
CA ILE A 24 3.78 -10.09 -7.95
C ILE A 24 2.99 -8.79 -8.14
N VAL A 25 2.23 -8.66 -9.24
CA VAL A 25 1.43 -7.45 -9.52
C VAL A 25 0.39 -7.22 -8.42
N LEU A 26 -0.36 -8.25 -8.04
CA LEU A 26 -1.29 -8.25 -6.91
C LEU A 26 -0.59 -7.97 -5.58
N GLY A 27 0.64 -8.46 -5.41
CA GLY A 27 1.44 -8.32 -4.19
C GLY A 27 2.05 -6.94 -3.98
N ILE A 28 2.09 -6.09 -5.01
CA ILE A 28 2.58 -4.69 -4.90
C ILE A 28 1.77 -3.92 -3.86
N ASP A 29 0.46 -4.11 -3.83
CA ASP A 29 -0.41 -3.41 -2.87
C ASP A 29 -0.15 -3.89 -1.43
N ASN A 30 0.11 -5.19 -1.26
CA ASN A 30 0.41 -5.79 0.05
C ASN A 30 1.78 -5.30 0.59
N ILE A 31 2.81 -5.16 -0.25
CA ILE A 31 4.12 -4.63 0.18
C ILE A 31 4.08 -3.13 0.48
N VAL A 32 3.27 -2.37 -0.26
CA VAL A 32 3.03 -0.95 -0.01
C VAL A 32 2.32 -0.79 1.34
N PHE A 33 1.26 -1.55 1.58
CA PHE A 33 0.54 -1.55 2.86
C PHE A 33 1.46 -1.94 4.03
N LEU A 34 2.19 -3.04 3.90
CA LEU A 34 3.20 -3.49 4.86
C LEU A 34 4.20 -2.38 5.19
N SER A 35 4.68 -1.66 4.17
CA SER A 35 5.65 -0.57 4.34
C SER A 35 5.07 0.61 5.13
N ILE A 36 3.80 0.97 4.89
CA ILE A 36 3.12 2.03 5.65
C ILE A 36 2.92 1.62 7.11
N MET A 37 2.47 0.39 7.36
CA MET A 37 2.22 -0.08 8.73
C MET A 37 3.51 -0.20 9.54
N THR A 38 4.55 -0.80 8.94
CA THR A 38 5.85 -0.96 9.61
C THR A 38 6.56 0.37 9.84
N ALA A 39 6.30 1.41 9.05
CA ALA A 39 6.85 2.75 9.26
C ALA A 39 6.41 3.42 10.58
N LYS A 40 5.37 2.88 11.26
CA LYS A 40 4.91 3.33 12.58
C LYS A 40 5.75 2.77 13.74
N LEU A 41 6.55 1.75 13.47
CA LEU A 41 7.43 1.14 14.45
C LEU A 41 8.75 1.92 14.57
N PRO A 42 9.44 1.83 15.71
CA PRO A 42 10.80 2.36 15.84
C PRO A 42 11.70 1.85 14.71
N GLY A 43 12.53 2.72 14.15
CA GLY A 43 13.43 2.42 13.01
C GLY A 43 14.13 1.05 13.06
N PRO A 44 14.71 0.64 14.19
CA PRO A 44 15.36 -0.67 14.32
C PRO A 44 14.43 -1.89 14.15
N GLN A 45 13.14 -1.75 14.46
CA GLN A 45 12.16 -2.85 14.40
C GLN A 45 11.53 -3.02 13.02
N GLN A 46 11.55 -1.98 12.17
CA GLN A 46 10.84 -1.99 10.89
C GLN A 46 11.33 -3.09 9.92
N PRO A 47 12.65 -3.33 9.74
CA PRO A 47 13.12 -4.40 8.87
C PRO A 47 12.68 -5.78 9.33
N LEU A 48 12.71 -6.01 10.65
CA LEU A 48 12.26 -7.26 11.25
C LEU A 48 10.74 -7.44 11.07
N ALA A 49 9.96 -6.38 11.33
CA ALA A 49 8.51 -6.39 11.14
C ALA A 49 8.12 -6.67 9.69
N ARG A 50 8.84 -6.11 8.70
CA ARG A 50 8.61 -6.42 7.28
C ARG A 50 8.86 -7.89 6.96
N ARG A 51 9.98 -8.46 7.45
CA ARG A 51 10.31 -9.88 7.21
C ARG A 51 9.30 -10.80 7.85
N ILE A 52 8.99 -10.60 9.13
CA ILE A 52 8.01 -11.40 9.86
C ILE A 52 6.63 -11.27 9.23
N GLY A 53 6.20 -10.04 8.93
CA GLY A 53 4.92 -9.78 8.25
C GLY A 53 4.80 -10.52 6.91
N LEU A 54 5.84 -10.48 6.06
CA LEU A 54 5.85 -11.19 4.78
C LEU A 54 5.84 -12.72 4.94
N LEU A 55 6.58 -13.26 5.90
CA LEU A 55 6.60 -14.70 6.16
C LEU A 55 5.27 -15.20 6.72
N LEU A 56 4.65 -14.43 7.62
CA LEU A 56 3.33 -14.74 8.16
C LEU A 56 2.24 -14.63 7.08
N ALA A 57 2.31 -13.61 6.22
CA ALA A 57 1.43 -13.46 5.06
C ALA A 57 1.54 -14.66 4.12
N LEU A 58 2.76 -15.07 3.76
CA LEU A 58 2.99 -16.30 2.97
C LEU A 58 2.40 -17.52 3.67
N GLY A 59 2.64 -17.69 4.97
CA GLY A 59 2.09 -18.78 5.76
C GLY A 59 0.56 -18.82 5.71
N MET A 60 -0.10 -17.68 5.88
CA MET A 60 -1.57 -17.61 5.79
C MET A 60 -2.08 -17.88 4.38
N ARG A 61 -1.42 -17.36 3.34
CA ARG A 61 -1.78 -17.66 1.94
C ARG A 61 -1.69 -19.15 1.64
N LEU A 62 -0.63 -19.81 2.08
CA LEU A 62 -0.48 -21.25 1.94
C LEU A 62 -1.56 -22.01 2.73
N LEU A 63 -1.90 -21.55 3.94
CA LEU A 63 -2.97 -22.15 4.74
C LEU A 63 -4.33 -22.01 4.04
N LEU A 64 -4.67 -20.83 3.52
CA LEU A 64 -5.90 -20.61 2.74
C LEU A 64 -5.94 -21.48 1.48
N LEU A 65 -4.80 -21.67 0.82
CA LEU A 65 -4.69 -22.54 -0.35
C LEU A 65 -4.85 -24.02 0.00
N LEU A 66 -4.39 -24.46 1.17
CA LEU A 66 -4.64 -25.83 1.65
C LEU A 66 -6.09 -26.00 2.13
N ALA A 67 -6.68 -24.96 2.69
CA ALA A 67 -8.08 -24.88 3.11
C ALA A 67 -9.03 -24.47 1.97
N ILE A 68 -8.62 -24.65 0.72
CA ILE A 68 -9.35 -24.20 -0.47
C ILE A 68 -10.80 -24.67 -0.54
N SER A 69 -11.09 -25.90 -0.16
CA SER A 69 -12.47 -26.42 -0.17
C SER A 69 -13.35 -25.61 0.77
N TRP A 70 -12.84 -25.28 1.96
CA TRP A 70 -13.53 -24.42 2.92
C TRP A 70 -13.62 -22.97 2.43
N VAL A 71 -12.57 -22.46 1.77
CA VAL A 71 -12.61 -21.12 1.16
C VAL A 71 -13.66 -21.05 0.04
N MET A 72 -13.87 -22.13 -0.71
CA MET A 72 -14.89 -22.18 -1.76
C MET A 72 -16.32 -22.20 -1.18
N GLU A 73 -16.52 -22.77 0.00
CA GLU A 73 -17.80 -22.70 0.73
C GLU A 73 -18.14 -21.28 1.18
N LEU A 74 -17.15 -20.39 1.38
CA LEU A 74 -17.42 -18.97 1.67
C LEU A 74 -18.17 -18.25 0.54
N LYS A 75 -18.19 -18.79 -0.68
CA LYS A 75 -19.00 -18.26 -1.80
C LYS A 75 -20.46 -18.67 -1.73
N ALA A 76 -20.82 -19.66 -0.91
CA ALA A 76 -22.20 -20.07 -0.74
C ALA A 76 -23.03 -18.91 -0.17
N THR A 77 -24.23 -18.74 -0.70
CA THR A 77 -25.16 -17.71 -0.23
C THR A 77 -25.53 -17.99 1.23
N LEU A 78 -25.28 -17.03 2.11
CA LEU A 78 -25.69 -17.05 3.51
C LEU A 78 -27.12 -16.50 3.66
N PHE A 79 -27.40 -15.35 3.06
CA PHE A 79 -28.71 -14.72 3.08
C PHE A 79 -28.91 -13.83 1.85
N THR A 80 -30.15 -13.42 1.60
CA THR A 80 -30.48 -12.48 0.53
C THR A 80 -31.08 -11.22 1.13
N LEU A 81 -30.65 -10.05 0.65
CA LEU A 81 -31.14 -8.74 1.11
C LEU A 81 -31.24 -7.80 -0.09
N PHE A 82 -32.37 -7.10 -0.24
CA PHE A 82 -32.64 -6.20 -1.37
C PHE A 82 -32.40 -6.83 -2.77
N GLY A 83 -32.68 -8.13 -2.91
CA GLY A 83 -32.45 -8.87 -4.17
C GLY A 83 -30.98 -9.26 -4.43
N HIS A 84 -30.06 -8.97 -3.50
CA HIS A 84 -28.67 -9.38 -3.56
C HIS A 84 -28.40 -10.55 -2.62
N ALA A 85 -27.75 -11.60 -3.12
CA ALA A 85 -27.29 -12.74 -2.33
C ALA A 85 -25.92 -12.43 -1.70
N PHE A 86 -25.82 -12.47 -0.37
CA PHE A 86 -24.57 -12.25 0.35
C PHE A 86 -23.95 -13.59 0.75
N SER A 87 -22.67 -13.74 0.47
CA SER A 87 -21.84 -14.88 0.87
C SER A 87 -20.89 -14.51 2.01
N GLY A 88 -20.26 -15.51 2.63
CA GLY A 88 -19.24 -15.26 3.66
C GLY A 88 -18.04 -14.48 3.13
N ARG A 89 -17.64 -14.72 1.88
CA ARG A 89 -16.64 -13.93 1.16
C ARG A 89 -17.05 -12.46 1.11
N ASP A 90 -18.28 -12.18 0.71
CA ASP A 90 -18.75 -10.80 0.52
C ASP A 90 -18.71 -10.02 1.84
N LEU A 91 -19.10 -10.66 2.95
CA LEU A 91 -19.00 -10.04 4.28
C LEU A 91 -17.56 -9.70 4.67
N ILE A 92 -16.61 -10.58 4.36
CA ILE A 92 -15.19 -10.34 4.63
C ILE A 92 -14.66 -9.19 3.77
N LEU A 93 -15.02 -9.14 2.48
CA LEU A 93 -14.63 -8.05 1.58
C LEU A 93 -15.25 -6.72 2.00
N LEU A 94 -16.52 -6.68 2.38
CA LEU A 94 -17.21 -5.49 2.89
C LEU A 94 -16.55 -4.98 4.18
N ALA A 95 -16.34 -5.86 5.16
CA ALA A 95 -15.75 -5.48 6.44
C ALA A 95 -14.31 -4.99 6.26
N GLY A 96 -13.50 -5.72 5.49
CA GLY A 96 -12.13 -5.35 5.17
C GLY A 96 -12.05 -4.05 4.37
N GLY A 97 -12.90 -3.88 3.35
CA GLY A 97 -12.97 -2.68 2.54
C GLY A 97 -13.36 -1.44 3.34
N MET A 98 -14.39 -1.53 4.19
CA MET A 98 -14.78 -0.45 5.10
C MET A 98 -13.67 -0.10 6.10
N PHE A 99 -12.98 -1.11 6.65
CA PHE A 99 -11.83 -0.90 7.53
C PHE A 99 -10.71 -0.14 6.82
N LEU A 100 -10.39 -0.52 5.58
CA LEU A 100 -9.35 0.14 4.79
C LEU A 100 -9.71 1.58 4.43
N ILE A 101 -10.95 1.84 4.05
CA ILE A 101 -11.44 3.20 3.78
C ILE A 101 -11.29 4.06 5.02
N GLY A 102 -11.87 3.63 6.14
CA GLY A 102 -11.78 4.37 7.40
C GLY A 102 -10.35 4.59 7.84
N LYS A 103 -9.49 3.57 7.71
CA LYS A 103 -8.09 3.67 8.11
C LYS A 103 -7.28 4.58 7.19
N ALA A 104 -7.44 4.47 5.88
CA ALA A 104 -6.73 5.31 4.91
C ALA A 104 -7.13 6.78 5.07
N THR A 105 -8.43 7.08 5.23
CA THR A 105 -8.94 8.43 5.45
C THR A 105 -8.40 9.02 6.75
N HIS A 106 -8.44 8.28 7.86
CA HIS A 106 -7.90 8.74 9.14
C HIS A 106 -6.39 9.02 9.05
N GLU A 107 -5.61 8.14 8.44
CA GLU A 107 -4.16 8.35 8.28
C GLU A 107 -3.83 9.54 7.37
N MET A 108 -4.66 9.81 6.37
CA MET A 108 -4.51 10.97 5.50
C MET A 108 -4.82 12.27 6.25
N PHE A 109 -5.87 12.26 7.07
CA PHE A 109 -6.27 13.40 7.91
C PHE A 109 -5.22 13.72 8.98
N ASP A 110 -4.75 12.72 9.72
CA ASP A 110 -3.66 12.88 10.71
C ASP A 110 -2.41 13.52 10.09
N LYS A 111 -2.13 13.21 8.83
CA LYS A 111 -0.97 13.77 8.11
C LYS A 111 -1.17 15.23 7.72
N LEU A 112 -2.40 15.67 7.52
CA LEU A 112 -2.75 17.06 7.24
C LEU A 112 -2.73 17.89 8.54
N GLU A 113 -3.27 17.37 9.64
CA GLU A 113 -3.33 18.10 10.93
C GLU A 113 -1.98 18.22 11.66
N VAL A 114 -1.09 17.23 11.51
CA VAL A 114 0.27 17.29 12.11
C VAL A 114 1.13 18.39 11.47
N ALA A 115 0.75 18.94 10.32
CA ALA A 115 1.39 20.14 9.79
C ALA A 115 1.06 21.42 10.59
N GLU A 116 -0.07 21.43 11.33
CA GLU A 116 -0.56 22.62 12.05
C GLU A 116 -0.41 22.53 13.58
N SER A 117 -0.14 21.34 14.13
CA SER A 117 -0.14 21.12 15.58
C SER A 117 1.28 20.94 16.15
N LYS A 118 1.91 22.02 16.62
CA LYS A 118 3.11 21.97 17.49
C LYS A 118 2.71 21.66 18.94
N ASP A 119 2.12 20.49 19.20
CA ASP A 119 1.82 20.06 20.57
C ASP A 119 2.73 18.88 20.97
N ASP A 120 3.49 19.08 22.05
CA ASP A 120 4.63 18.26 22.54
C ASP A 120 4.24 16.88 23.11
N LYS A 121 3.11 16.31 22.72
CA LYS A 121 2.76 14.94 23.10
C LYS A 121 3.40 13.96 22.13
N ALA A 122 4.47 13.31 22.58
CA ALA A 122 5.10 12.22 21.84
C ALA A 122 4.02 11.23 21.35
N PRO A 123 3.88 11.01 20.03
CA PRO A 123 2.83 10.16 19.51
C PRO A 123 2.98 8.75 20.09
N ALA A 124 1.87 8.18 20.56
CA ALA A 124 1.85 6.82 21.08
C ALA A 124 2.43 5.87 20.04
N ARG A 125 3.60 5.29 20.33
CA ARG A 125 4.28 4.39 19.40
C ARG A 125 3.41 3.15 19.20
N ALA A 126 3.14 2.81 17.94
CA ALA A 126 2.39 1.61 17.62
C ALA A 126 3.11 0.37 18.19
N SER A 127 2.36 -0.55 18.80
CA SER A 127 2.93 -1.78 19.33
C SER A 127 3.30 -2.73 18.19
N PHE A 128 4.44 -3.42 18.33
CA PHE A 128 4.93 -4.37 17.32
C PHE A 128 3.87 -5.43 16.99
N GLY A 129 3.28 -6.03 18.03
CA GLY A 129 2.24 -7.04 17.88
C GLY A 129 0.99 -6.52 17.17
N ALA A 130 0.52 -5.31 17.47
CA ALA A 130 -0.65 -4.74 16.79
C ALA A 130 -0.37 -4.48 15.30
N VAL A 131 0.83 -4.01 14.96
CA VAL A 131 1.24 -3.81 13.56
C VAL A 131 1.27 -5.14 12.81
N ILE A 132 1.85 -6.18 13.38
CA ILE A 132 1.88 -7.52 12.77
C ILE A 132 0.47 -8.10 12.63
N ALA A 133 -0.37 -7.98 13.66
CA ALA A 133 -1.76 -8.45 13.59
C ALA A 133 -2.55 -7.74 12.48
N GLN A 134 -2.40 -6.42 12.33
CA GLN A 134 -3.03 -5.65 11.24
C GLN A 134 -2.56 -6.12 9.86
N ILE A 135 -1.26 -6.39 9.70
CA ILE A 135 -0.70 -6.92 8.45
C ILE A 135 -1.33 -8.26 8.11
N VAL A 136 -1.41 -9.19 9.06
CA VAL A 136 -1.97 -10.53 8.83
C VAL A 136 -3.46 -10.45 8.52
N VAL A 137 -4.25 -9.69 9.29
CA VAL A 137 -5.70 -9.57 9.06
C VAL A 137 -5.99 -9.01 7.68
N LEU A 138 -5.25 -7.98 7.25
CA LEU A 138 -5.47 -7.39 5.93
C LEU A 138 -4.94 -8.26 4.80
N ASP A 139 -3.82 -8.96 5.02
CA ASP A 139 -3.37 -9.94 4.03
C ASP A 139 -4.40 -11.07 3.86
N ILE A 140 -5.11 -11.49 4.92
CA ILE A 140 -6.23 -12.45 4.80
C ILE A 140 -7.35 -11.90 3.91
N VAL A 141 -7.78 -10.65 4.13
CA VAL A 141 -8.83 -10.01 3.32
C VAL A 141 -8.42 -9.97 1.84
N PHE A 142 -7.21 -9.52 1.54
CA PHE A 142 -6.72 -9.43 0.17
C PHE A 142 -6.44 -10.80 -0.46
N SER A 143 -5.92 -11.74 0.32
CA SER A 143 -5.55 -13.06 -0.17
C SER A 143 -6.76 -13.94 -0.43
N LEU A 144 -7.89 -13.76 0.27
CA LEU A 144 -9.11 -14.48 -0.04
C LEU A 144 -9.56 -14.24 -1.48
N ASP A 145 -9.54 -12.99 -1.94
CA ASP A 145 -9.91 -12.67 -3.32
C ASP A 145 -8.86 -13.16 -4.34
N SER A 146 -7.57 -12.99 -4.04
CA SER A 146 -6.49 -13.44 -4.94
C SER A 146 -6.44 -14.96 -5.08
N VAL A 147 -6.55 -15.70 -3.97
CA VAL A 147 -6.60 -17.17 -3.95
C VAL A 147 -7.83 -17.64 -4.71
N ILE A 148 -9.01 -17.11 -4.42
CA ILE A 148 -10.25 -17.47 -5.13
C ILE A 148 -10.12 -17.25 -6.64
N THR A 149 -9.53 -16.13 -7.06
CA THR A 149 -9.30 -15.84 -8.48
C THR A 149 -8.31 -16.84 -9.09
N ALA A 150 -7.19 -17.09 -8.41
CA ALA A 150 -6.13 -17.97 -8.91
C ALA A 150 -6.58 -19.43 -9.02
N VAL A 151 -7.40 -19.91 -8.08
CA VAL A 151 -8.03 -21.23 -8.13
C VAL A 151 -8.99 -21.37 -9.31
N GLY A 152 -9.70 -20.29 -9.66
CA GLY A 152 -10.53 -20.26 -10.86
C GLY A 152 -9.75 -20.38 -12.16
N MET A 153 -8.43 -20.09 -12.14
CA MET A 153 -7.56 -20.07 -13.32
C MET A 153 -6.60 -21.26 -13.39
N ALA A 154 -6.19 -21.85 -12.26
CA ALA A 154 -5.14 -22.87 -12.20
C ALA A 154 -5.66 -24.18 -11.59
N GLN A 155 -5.43 -25.30 -12.29
CA GLN A 155 -5.85 -26.63 -11.83
C GLN A 155 -4.83 -27.31 -10.89
N HIS A 156 -3.62 -26.75 -10.74
CA HIS A 156 -2.53 -27.38 -9.99
C HIS A 156 -2.06 -26.53 -8.81
N ILE A 157 -2.43 -26.97 -7.60
CA ILE A 157 -2.06 -26.35 -6.32
C ILE A 157 -0.53 -26.23 -6.15
N SER A 158 0.24 -27.20 -6.69
CA SER A 158 1.70 -27.19 -6.65
C SER A 158 2.31 -25.98 -7.37
N ILE A 159 1.82 -25.64 -8.57
CA ILE A 159 2.27 -24.47 -9.33
C ILE A 159 1.94 -23.19 -8.56
N MET A 160 0.73 -23.11 -8.00
CA MET A 160 0.29 -21.95 -7.21
C MET A 160 1.19 -21.70 -6.00
N MET A 161 1.54 -22.76 -5.25
CA MET A 161 2.45 -22.62 -4.11
C MET A 161 3.82 -22.14 -4.55
N VAL A 162 4.40 -22.74 -5.62
CA VAL A 162 5.71 -22.31 -6.13
C VAL A 162 5.66 -20.86 -6.60
N ALA A 163 4.58 -20.43 -7.28
CA ALA A 163 4.37 -19.04 -7.68
C ALA A 163 4.33 -18.10 -6.45
N MET A 164 3.62 -18.47 -5.38
CA MET A 164 3.58 -17.70 -4.13
C MET A 164 4.97 -17.58 -3.48
N PHE A 165 5.75 -18.68 -3.44
CA PHE A 165 7.12 -18.65 -2.93
C PHE A 165 8.02 -17.73 -3.76
N ILE A 166 7.92 -17.78 -5.10
CA ILE A 166 8.68 -16.90 -6.00
C ILE A 166 8.28 -15.44 -5.75
N ALA A 167 6.99 -15.12 -5.75
CA ALA A 167 6.48 -13.77 -5.54
C ALA A 167 6.92 -13.18 -4.19
N VAL A 168 6.79 -13.94 -3.10
CA VAL A 168 7.23 -13.50 -1.76
C VAL A 168 8.75 -13.39 -1.69
N GLY A 169 9.49 -14.29 -2.33
CA GLY A 169 10.95 -14.19 -2.44
C GLY A 169 11.39 -12.88 -3.09
N VAL A 170 10.78 -12.51 -4.21
CA VAL A 170 10.99 -11.21 -4.86
C VAL A 170 10.63 -10.06 -3.91
N MET A 171 9.45 -10.11 -3.28
CA MET A 171 9.05 -9.07 -2.33
C MET A 171 10.01 -8.90 -1.16
N LEU A 172 10.55 -9.98 -0.58
CA LEU A 172 11.53 -9.93 0.51
C LEU A 172 12.81 -9.19 0.09
N VAL A 173 13.27 -9.39 -1.14
CA VAL A 173 14.45 -8.70 -1.71
C VAL A 173 14.20 -7.20 -1.88
N PHE A 174 12.97 -6.81 -2.25
CA PHE A 174 12.64 -5.41 -2.54
C PHE A 174 12.02 -4.64 -1.36
N ALA A 175 11.46 -5.31 -0.35
CA ALA A 175 10.72 -4.70 0.76
C ALA A 175 11.49 -3.63 1.52
N GLY A 176 12.79 -3.85 1.76
CA GLY A 176 13.64 -2.84 2.39
C GLY A 176 13.78 -1.57 1.55
N ARG A 177 13.96 -1.72 0.22
CA ARG A 177 14.14 -0.61 -0.71
C ARG A 177 12.84 0.16 -0.92
N ILE A 178 11.74 -0.56 -1.14
CA ILE A 178 10.39 0.03 -1.30
C ILE A 178 10.01 0.79 -0.03
N GLY A 179 10.21 0.18 1.16
CA GLY A 179 9.93 0.84 2.42
C GLY A 179 10.76 2.10 2.65
N ALA A 180 12.07 2.07 2.36
CA ALA A 180 12.93 3.24 2.47
C ALA A 180 12.52 4.35 1.48
N PHE A 181 12.11 3.99 0.26
CA PHE A 181 11.63 4.92 -0.75
C PHE A 181 10.34 5.63 -0.33
N ILE A 182 9.35 4.87 0.15
CA ILE A 182 8.08 5.41 0.67
C ILE A 182 8.34 6.33 1.88
N HIS A 183 9.27 5.96 2.77
CA HIS A 183 9.59 6.78 3.94
C HIS A 183 10.25 8.11 3.57
N ARG A 184 11.14 8.11 2.57
CA ARG A 184 11.88 9.31 2.15
C ARG A 184 11.03 10.32 1.37
N HIS A 185 9.92 9.88 0.78
CA HIS A 185 9.09 10.70 -0.10
C HIS A 185 7.65 10.81 0.44
N PRO A 186 7.30 11.94 1.10
CA PRO A 186 5.95 12.12 1.67
C PRO A 186 4.82 11.96 0.66
N SER A 187 5.00 12.41 -0.58
CA SER A 187 4.01 12.25 -1.65
C SER A 187 3.78 10.78 -2.00
N MET A 188 4.81 9.94 -1.97
CA MET A 188 4.68 8.48 -2.15
C MET A 188 3.86 7.84 -1.03
N LYS A 189 3.96 8.35 0.20
CA LYS A 189 3.14 7.88 1.32
C LYS A 189 1.67 8.25 1.13
N ILE A 190 1.36 9.46 0.67
CA ILE A 190 -0.02 9.85 0.36
C ILE A 190 -0.56 9.03 -0.81
N LEU A 191 0.22 8.85 -1.88
CA LEU A 191 -0.15 8.00 -3.01
C LEU A 191 -0.48 6.56 -2.57
N ALA A 192 0.34 5.99 -1.68
CA ALA A 192 0.11 4.68 -1.11
C ALA A 192 -1.18 4.58 -0.25
N LEU A 193 -1.48 5.62 0.53
CA LEU A 193 -2.76 5.71 1.27
C LEU A 193 -3.96 5.86 0.31
N SER A 194 -3.79 6.58 -0.81
CA SER A 194 -4.81 6.68 -1.85
C SER A 194 -5.07 5.35 -2.56
N PHE A 195 -4.03 4.52 -2.79
CA PHE A 195 -4.21 3.16 -3.29
C PHE A 195 -4.94 2.29 -2.27
N LEU A 196 -4.59 2.40 -0.98
CA LEU A 196 -5.30 1.69 0.08
C LEU A 196 -6.79 2.05 0.13
N LEU A 197 -7.11 3.33 -0.02
CA LEU A 197 -8.48 3.84 -0.10
C LEU A 197 -9.20 3.29 -1.33
N LEU A 198 -8.57 3.36 -2.51
CA LEU A 198 -9.11 2.84 -3.77
C LEU A 198 -9.42 1.34 -3.67
N ILE A 199 -8.48 0.55 -3.15
CA ILE A 199 -8.68 -0.89 -2.94
C ILE A 199 -9.82 -1.12 -1.94
N GLY A 200 -9.88 -0.34 -0.85
CA GLY A 200 -10.99 -0.41 0.11
C GLY A 200 -12.35 -0.19 -0.56
N VAL A 201 -12.46 0.81 -1.44
CA VAL A 201 -13.67 1.07 -2.23
C VAL A 201 -13.99 -0.10 -3.17
N VAL A 202 -12.99 -0.67 -3.83
CA VAL A 202 -13.17 -1.82 -4.72
C VAL A 202 -13.66 -3.04 -3.95
N LEU A 203 -13.09 -3.35 -2.78
CA LEU A 203 -13.54 -4.48 -1.96
C LEU A 203 -14.99 -4.30 -1.49
N VAL A 204 -15.38 -3.08 -1.14
CA VAL A 204 -16.78 -2.78 -0.82
C VAL A 204 -17.67 -2.99 -2.05
N ALA A 205 -17.25 -2.52 -3.23
CA ALA A 205 -17.99 -2.72 -4.47
C ALA A 205 -18.15 -4.21 -4.81
N ASP A 206 -17.06 -4.99 -4.77
CA ASP A 206 -17.05 -6.43 -5.03
C ASP A 206 -17.94 -7.18 -4.01
N GLY A 207 -17.90 -6.81 -2.73
CA GLY A 207 -18.76 -7.37 -1.68
C GLY A 207 -20.24 -6.97 -1.79
N MET A 208 -20.54 -5.90 -2.53
CA MET A 208 -21.91 -5.53 -2.95
C MET A 208 -22.29 -6.14 -4.31
N GLY A 209 -21.46 -7.05 -4.84
CA GLY A 209 -21.63 -7.73 -6.13
C GLY A 209 -21.29 -6.90 -7.36
N GLN A 210 -20.83 -5.66 -7.19
CA GLN A 210 -20.39 -4.79 -8.27
C GLN A 210 -18.93 -5.08 -8.59
N HIS A 211 -18.71 -5.97 -9.55
CA HIS A 211 -17.37 -6.40 -9.92
C HIS A 211 -16.65 -5.34 -10.76
N ILE A 212 -15.58 -4.77 -10.21
CA ILE A 212 -14.72 -3.83 -10.92
C ILE A 212 -13.56 -4.59 -11.56
N SER A 213 -13.34 -4.42 -12.87
CA SER A 213 -12.21 -5.07 -13.53
C SER A 213 -10.89 -4.58 -12.94
N LYS A 214 -10.09 -5.55 -12.45
CA LYS A 214 -8.77 -5.31 -11.85
C LYS A 214 -7.83 -4.55 -12.79
N GLY A 215 -7.99 -4.72 -14.10
CA GLY A 215 -7.20 -3.99 -15.11
C GLY A 215 -7.34 -2.47 -15.00
N TYR A 216 -8.55 -1.95 -14.73
CA TYR A 216 -8.75 -0.51 -14.54
C TYR A 216 -8.07 0.01 -13.27
N ILE A 217 -8.10 -0.79 -12.20
CA ILE A 217 -7.46 -0.46 -10.93
C ILE A 217 -5.95 -0.42 -11.11
N TYR A 218 -5.36 -1.45 -11.70
CA TYR A 218 -3.92 -1.50 -11.96
C TYR A 218 -3.46 -0.39 -12.90
N PHE A 219 -4.25 -0.09 -13.92
CA PHE A 219 -3.96 1.04 -14.80
C PHE A 219 -3.97 2.36 -14.03
N ALA A 220 -4.99 2.62 -13.20
CA ALA A 220 -5.07 3.83 -12.39
C ALA A 220 -3.89 3.95 -11.41
N MET A 221 -3.49 2.85 -10.75
CA MET A 221 -2.34 2.82 -9.85
C MET A 221 -1.02 3.03 -10.59
N ALA A 222 -0.80 2.34 -11.70
CA ALA A 222 0.41 2.48 -12.51
C ALA A 222 0.52 3.89 -13.11
N PHE A 223 -0.59 4.45 -13.61
CA PHE A 223 -0.65 5.82 -14.12
C PHE A 223 -0.33 6.84 -13.03
N SER A 224 -0.96 6.74 -11.86
CA SER A 224 -0.75 7.66 -10.74
C SER A 224 0.70 7.59 -10.23
N LEU A 225 1.25 6.38 -10.14
CA LEU A 225 2.67 6.17 -9.83
C LEU A 225 3.57 6.81 -10.89
N GLY A 226 3.27 6.62 -12.18
CA GLY A 226 4.02 7.23 -13.28
C GLY A 226 4.01 8.77 -13.21
N VAL A 227 2.85 9.37 -12.96
CA VAL A 227 2.70 10.82 -12.77
C VAL A 227 3.51 11.30 -11.57
N GLU A 228 3.45 10.57 -10.44
CA GLU A 228 4.22 10.95 -9.25
C GLU A 228 5.73 10.82 -9.46
N LEU A 229 6.20 9.78 -10.15
CA LEU A 229 7.61 9.64 -10.51
C LEU A 229 8.09 10.78 -11.42
N ILE A 230 7.25 11.25 -12.36
CA ILE A 230 7.55 12.43 -13.18
C ILE A 230 7.61 13.69 -12.31
N ASN A 231 6.63 13.90 -11.44
CA ASN A 231 6.55 15.04 -10.52
C ASN A 231 7.80 15.13 -9.62
N MET A 232 8.24 13.99 -9.07
CA MET A 232 9.46 13.90 -8.27
C MET A 232 10.72 14.28 -9.08
N ARG A 233 10.82 13.84 -10.34
CA ARG A 233 11.93 14.23 -11.23
C ARG A 233 11.92 15.72 -11.57
N LEU A 234 10.74 16.33 -11.74
CA LEU A 234 10.61 17.76 -12.03
C LEU A 234 10.95 18.62 -10.81
N LYS A 235 10.54 18.23 -9.60
CA LYS A 235 10.90 18.94 -8.36
C LYS A 235 12.41 18.97 -8.11
N LEU A 236 13.14 17.90 -8.46
CA LEU A 236 14.60 17.88 -8.38
C LEU A 236 15.29 18.89 -9.31
N ARG A 237 14.62 19.32 -10.39
CA ARG A 237 15.12 20.32 -11.35
C ARG A 237 14.78 21.76 -10.98
N GLN A 238 13.78 21.98 -10.13
CA GLN A 238 13.40 23.31 -9.66
C GLN A 238 14.08 23.58 -8.32
N GLN A 239 15.32 24.10 -8.35
CA GLN A 239 15.85 24.82 -7.18
C GLN A 239 14.97 26.08 -6.98
N PRO A 240 14.64 26.47 -5.74
CA PRO A 240 13.77 27.60 -5.51
C PRO A 240 14.46 28.85 -6.05
N VAL A 241 13.84 29.48 -7.06
CA VAL A 241 14.24 30.81 -7.49
C VAL A 241 14.02 31.71 -6.29
N GLN A 242 15.10 32.07 -5.59
CA GLN A 242 15.06 33.10 -4.56
C GLN A 242 14.64 34.39 -5.26
N LEU A 243 13.37 34.79 -5.07
CA LEU A 243 12.94 36.12 -5.46
C LEU A 243 13.76 37.11 -4.63
N HIS A 244 14.78 37.70 -5.27
CA HIS A 244 15.43 38.88 -4.75
C HIS A 244 14.36 39.97 -4.68
N SER A 245 13.92 40.29 -3.46
CA SER A 245 13.12 41.48 -3.23
C SER A 245 14.01 42.70 -3.51
N ARG A 246 14.01 43.17 -4.76
CA ARG A 246 14.56 44.48 -5.15
C ARG A 246 13.55 45.60 -4.89
N LEU A 247 12.93 45.61 -3.71
CA LEU A 247 12.20 46.78 -3.25
C LEU A 247 12.40 46.97 -1.76
N GLY A 248 13.08 48.07 -1.42
CA GLY A 248 12.79 48.81 -0.19
C GLY A 248 13.88 48.86 0.87
N SER A 249 15.12 49.20 0.53
CA SER A 249 16.00 49.89 1.48
C SER A 249 17.14 50.59 0.74
N SER A 250 16.87 51.80 0.23
CA SER A 250 17.90 52.79 -0.08
C SER A 250 18.03 53.70 1.15
N PRO A 251 19.10 53.62 1.95
CA PRO A 251 19.30 54.50 3.10
C PRO A 251 19.92 55.86 2.74
N ASP A 252 20.07 56.23 1.46
CA ASP A 252 20.90 57.36 1.03
C ASP A 252 20.14 58.69 0.81
N LEU A 253 19.07 58.96 1.56
CA LEU A 253 18.39 60.27 1.51
C LEU A 253 18.32 61.00 2.86
N LEU A 254 19.11 60.58 3.86
CA LEU A 254 19.20 61.26 5.16
C LEU A 254 20.61 61.84 5.42
N GLU A 255 21.24 62.41 4.40
CA GLU A 255 22.24 63.46 4.62
C GLU A 255 21.77 64.74 3.94
N GLN A 256 21.20 65.68 4.70
CA GLN A 256 21.34 67.12 4.51
C GLN A 256 20.51 67.88 5.57
N GLY A 257 21.10 68.12 6.74
CA GLY A 257 20.51 69.01 7.72
C GLY A 257 21.13 68.87 9.11
N GLU A 258 22.35 69.39 9.28
CA GLU A 258 22.82 70.16 10.46
C GLU A 258 24.36 70.08 10.58
N GLN A 259 25.03 71.16 10.17
CA GLN A 259 26.40 71.45 10.59
C GLN A 259 26.33 72.23 11.92
N PRO A 260 27.08 71.84 12.97
CA PRO A 260 27.32 72.73 14.09
C PRO A 260 28.51 73.64 13.78
N GLN A 261 28.30 74.96 13.86
CA GLN A 261 29.37 75.96 13.85
C GLN A 261 30.24 75.81 15.13
N PRO A 262 31.57 75.99 15.05
CA PRO A 262 32.41 76.06 16.22
C PRO A 262 32.77 77.52 16.53
N LYS A 263 32.30 78.12 17.63
CA LYS A 263 32.93 79.30 18.26
C LYS A 263 32.54 79.44 19.74
N GLY A 264 33.54 79.65 20.60
CA GLY A 264 33.40 80.33 21.89
C GLY A 264 33.90 79.51 23.07
#